data_AF-A0A813JA32-F1
#
_entry.id   AF-A0A813JA32-F1
#
_cell.length_a   1.000
_cell.length_b   1.000
_cell.length_c   1.000
_cell.angle_alpha   90.00
_cell.angle_beta   90.00
_cell.angle_gamma   90.00
#
_symmetry.space_group_name_H-M   'P 1'
#
loop_
_entity.id
_entity.type
_entity.pdbx_description
1 polymer ?
#
loop_
_entity_poly.entity_id
_entity_poly.type
_entity_poly.pdbx_seq_one_letter_code
_entity_poly.pdbx_strand_id
1 'polypeptide(L)'
;MRPLGSFVDAWRGLEEAVKQGLLRSIGVTNFDAQQLEELIAAAKILPAVAGVWADAFHPVPRALQKLCRTTAVQLQVFGILGFEWSQGRGRKGKLAHPTSPVLEHRDVRAIARSTGLSAPDVCAKFFLQQGMAIIISSRRPERVRRALAGAADARSLDDADMATLQDLQGFLDSSLHIQASPDFYRGMIGFDTYELHLGCSQRHFSIRLLLILLLFVVVLFLLFLF
;
A
#
# COMPACT_ATOMS: atom_id res chain seq x y z
N MET A 1 -12.35 3.94 21.13
CA MET A 1 -11.50 5.02 21.70
C MET A 1 -10.74 5.73 20.58
N ARG A 2 -10.78 7.06 20.49
CA ARG A 2 -9.87 7.82 19.60
C ARG A 2 -8.43 7.60 20.08
N PRO A 3 -7.44 7.42 19.18
CA PRO A 3 -6.04 7.39 19.60
C PRO A 3 -5.74 8.64 20.45
N LEU A 4 -5.08 8.44 21.59
CA LEU A 4 -4.67 9.54 22.46
C LEU A 4 -3.50 10.25 21.77
N GLY A 5 -3.73 11.47 21.28
CA GLY A 5 -2.70 12.32 20.66
C GLY A 5 -2.78 12.42 19.14
N SER A 6 -1.95 13.31 18.58
CA SER A 6 -1.79 13.50 17.14
C SER A 6 -0.97 12.35 16.52
N PHE A 7 -0.97 12.22 15.19
CA PHE A 7 -0.05 11.28 14.52
C PHE A 7 1.42 11.63 14.77
N VAL A 8 1.74 12.90 15.05
CA VAL A 8 3.09 13.35 15.43
C VAL A 8 3.45 12.81 16.82
N ASP A 9 2.50 12.78 17.77
CA ASP A 9 2.75 12.19 19.09
C ASP A 9 2.98 10.68 19.00
N ALA A 10 2.21 9.99 18.15
CA ALA A 10 2.45 8.58 17.87
C ALA A 10 3.84 8.35 17.24
N TRP A 11 4.27 9.24 16.32
CA TRP A 11 5.58 9.15 15.70
C TRP A 11 6.72 9.25 16.71
N ARG A 12 6.64 10.17 17.68
CA ARG A 12 7.64 10.29 18.76
C ARG A 12 7.80 8.99 19.55
N GLY A 13 6.70 8.25 19.78
CA GLY A 13 6.75 6.92 20.40
C GLY A 13 7.48 5.90 19.52
N LEU A 14 7.28 5.93 18.21
CA LEU A 14 7.99 5.08 17.26
C LEU A 14 9.49 5.42 17.19
N GLU A 15 9.85 6.70 17.25
CA GLU A 15 11.25 7.15 17.28
C GLU A 15 11.98 6.64 18.53
N GLU A 16 11.34 6.69 19.70
CA GLU A 16 11.90 6.17 20.94
C GLU A 16 12.07 4.63 20.87
N ALA A 17 11.11 3.92 20.27
CA ALA A 17 11.24 2.47 20.05
C ALA A 17 12.41 2.12 19.11
N VAL A 18 12.70 2.95 18.10
CA VAL A 18 13.91 2.81 17.27
C VAL A 18 15.17 3.05 18.08
N LYS A 19 15.20 4.11 18.89
CA LYS A 19 16.34 4.45 19.75
C LYS A 19 16.66 3.35 20.77
N GLN A 20 15.63 2.66 21.28
CA GLN A 20 15.78 1.51 22.17
C GLN A 20 16.17 0.21 21.44
N GLY A 21 16.29 0.23 20.11
CA GLY A 21 16.64 -0.94 19.31
C GLY A 21 15.50 -1.95 19.13
N LEU A 22 14.26 -1.58 19.49
CA LEU A 22 13.08 -2.43 19.33
C LEU A 22 12.60 -2.47 17.87
N LEU A 23 12.80 -1.36 17.15
CA LEU A 23 12.43 -1.22 15.74
C LEU A 23 13.68 -0.85 14.93
N ARG A 24 13.85 -1.49 13.76
CA ARG A 24 14.93 -1.15 12.82
C ARG A 24 14.60 0.09 11.99
N SER A 25 13.34 0.25 11.61
CA SER A 25 12.85 1.30 10.73
C SER A 25 11.37 1.56 10.99
N ILE A 26 10.93 2.78 10.74
CA ILE A 26 9.55 3.24 10.95
C ILE A 26 9.07 3.95 9.69
N GLY A 27 7.77 3.87 9.43
CA GLY A 27 7.14 4.42 8.22
C GLY A 27 5.67 4.70 8.47
N VAL A 28 5.02 5.32 7.48
CA VAL A 28 3.59 5.65 7.53
C VAL A 28 2.85 5.00 6.38
N THR A 29 1.53 4.86 6.52
CA THR A 29 0.67 4.41 5.42
C THR A 29 -0.59 5.26 5.38
N ASN A 30 -1.11 5.50 4.17
CA ASN A 30 -2.31 6.30 3.90
C ASN A 30 -2.20 7.77 4.33
N PHE A 31 -1.00 8.34 4.23
CA PHE A 31 -0.78 9.77 4.41
C PHE A 31 -0.91 10.47 3.06
N ASP A 32 -1.63 11.59 3.05
CA ASP A 32 -1.54 12.52 1.93
C ASP A 32 -0.22 13.34 1.99
N ALA A 33 0.01 14.18 0.98
CA ALA A 33 1.23 14.98 0.90
C ALA A 33 1.35 15.99 2.05
N GLN A 34 0.24 16.58 2.51
CA GLN A 34 0.24 17.58 3.57
C GLN A 34 0.54 16.93 4.93
N GLN A 35 -0.09 15.79 5.22
CA GLN A 35 0.18 15.02 6.44
C GLN A 35 1.62 14.51 6.49
N LEU A 36 2.15 14.06 5.35
CA LEU A 36 3.54 13.61 5.27
C LEU A 36 4.51 14.79 5.46
N GLU A 37 4.22 15.96 4.88
CA GLU A 37 5.02 17.16 5.07
C GLU A 37 5.03 17.64 6.53
N GLU A 38 3.87 17.66 7.19
CA GLU A 38 3.75 17.96 8.62
C GLU A 38 4.58 16.99 9.47
N LEU A 39 4.51 15.70 9.17
CA LEU A 39 5.29 14.69 9.88
C LEU A 39 6.79 14.89 9.69
N ILE A 40 7.24 15.09 8.44
CA ILE A 40 8.65 15.29 8.11
C ILE A 40 9.21 16.52 8.81
N ALA A 41 8.44 17.60 8.91
CA ALA A 41 8.85 18.81 9.62
C ALA A 41 9.04 18.59 11.13
N ALA A 42 8.29 17.65 11.73
CA ALA A 42 8.35 17.36 13.16
C ALA A 42 9.26 16.18 13.54
N ALA A 43 9.63 15.33 12.58
CA ALA A 43 10.34 14.08 12.80
C ALA A 43 11.85 14.29 13.05
N LYS A 44 12.38 13.58 14.04
CA LYS A 44 13.83 13.39 14.25
C LYS A 44 14.37 12.22 13.43
N ILE A 45 13.55 11.18 13.24
CA ILE A 45 13.82 10.06 12.34
C ILE A 45 12.79 10.14 11.22
N LEU A 46 13.25 10.43 10.00
CA LEU A 46 12.38 10.49 8.83
C LEU A 46 11.70 9.13 8.58
N PRO A 47 10.45 9.11 8.10
CA PRO A 47 9.81 7.87 7.70
C PRO A 47 10.62 7.20 6.59
N ALA A 48 11.02 5.95 6.80
CA ALA A 48 11.74 5.19 5.78
C ALA A 48 10.85 4.89 4.57
N VAL A 49 9.55 4.71 4.81
CA VAL A 49 8.55 4.38 3.79
C VAL A 49 7.27 5.18 4.01
N ALA A 50 6.65 5.60 2.90
CA ALA A 50 5.26 6.05 2.84
C ALA A 50 4.45 5.07 1.98
N GLY A 51 3.58 4.31 2.64
CA GLY A 51 2.67 3.34 2.03
C GLY A 51 1.40 4.03 1.50
N VAL A 52 0.98 3.72 0.28
CA VAL A 52 -0.27 4.23 -0.29
C VAL A 52 -0.95 3.17 -1.13
N TRP A 53 -2.27 3.18 -1.13
CA TRP A 53 -3.00 2.39 -2.10
C TRP A 53 -2.95 3.06 -3.47
N ALA A 54 -2.62 2.31 -4.52
CA ALA A 54 -2.75 2.79 -5.90
C ALA A 54 -2.90 1.61 -6.87
N ASP A 55 -3.56 1.87 -7.99
CA ASP A 55 -3.59 1.01 -9.17
C ASP A 55 -3.47 1.87 -10.45
N ALA A 56 -3.54 1.28 -11.64
CA ALA A 56 -3.42 2.03 -12.89
C ALA A 56 -4.57 3.02 -13.12
N PHE A 57 -5.75 2.78 -12.52
CA PHE A 57 -6.90 3.70 -12.60
C PHE A 57 -6.83 4.81 -11.55
N HIS A 58 -6.10 4.58 -10.46
CA HIS A 58 -5.94 5.49 -9.34
C HIS A 58 -4.44 5.62 -9.01
N PRO A 59 -3.66 6.31 -9.85
CA PRO A 59 -2.23 6.47 -9.64
C PRO A 59 -1.93 7.36 -8.42
N VAL A 60 -0.73 7.21 -7.86
CA VAL A 60 -0.30 8.02 -6.71
C VAL A 60 -0.30 9.51 -7.08
N PRO A 61 -0.85 10.42 -6.24
CA PRO A 61 -0.83 11.85 -6.51
C PRO A 61 0.58 12.39 -6.74
N ARG A 62 0.75 13.24 -7.78
CA ARG A 62 2.06 13.82 -8.15
C ARG A 62 2.73 14.58 -7.00
N ALA A 63 1.93 15.24 -6.14
CA ALA A 63 2.44 15.95 -4.96
C ALA A 63 3.13 15.00 -3.98
N LEU A 64 2.51 13.85 -3.68
CA LEU A 64 3.08 12.83 -2.79
C LEU A 64 4.32 12.19 -3.41
N GLN A 65 4.29 11.87 -4.71
CA GLN A 65 5.46 11.36 -5.43
C GLN A 65 6.65 12.34 -5.36
N LYS A 66 6.40 13.64 -5.61
CA LYS A 66 7.43 14.68 -5.54
C LYS A 66 8.00 14.79 -4.14
N LEU A 67 7.14 14.86 -3.13
CA LEU A 67 7.56 14.97 -1.73
C LEU A 67 8.46 13.80 -1.32
N CYS A 68 8.06 12.56 -1.62
CA CYS A 68 8.85 11.37 -1.31
C CYS A 68 10.22 11.39 -2.00
N ARG A 69 10.27 11.78 -3.28
CA ARG A 69 11.53 11.91 -4.06
C ARG A 69 12.47 12.95 -3.46
N THR A 70 11.96 14.07 -2.96
CA THR A 70 12.79 15.15 -2.39
C THR A 70 13.18 14.93 -0.93
N THR A 71 12.52 14.02 -0.21
CA THR A 71 12.70 13.81 1.24
C THR A 71 13.33 12.46 1.58
N ALA A 72 13.84 11.72 0.59
CA ALA A 72 14.42 10.39 0.74
C ALA A 72 13.49 9.35 1.42
N VAL A 73 12.18 9.55 1.30
CA VAL A 73 11.16 8.61 1.77
C VAL A 73 10.82 7.65 0.63
N GLN A 74 10.94 6.34 0.84
CA GLN A 74 10.58 5.37 -0.19
C GLN A 74 9.07 5.27 -0.30
N LEU A 75 8.53 5.66 -1.46
CA LEU A 75 7.12 5.45 -1.76
C LEU A 75 6.87 3.96 -2.00
N GLN A 76 5.88 3.40 -1.31
CA GLN A 76 5.49 1.99 -1.42
C GLN A 76 4.01 1.88 -1.76
N VAL A 77 3.68 1.15 -2.81
CA VAL A 77 2.33 0.99 -3.31
C VAL A 77 1.78 -0.38 -2.97
N PHE A 78 0.57 -0.44 -2.44
CA PHE A 78 -0.18 -1.68 -2.31
C PHE A 78 -1.47 -1.64 -3.12
N GLY A 79 -2.01 -2.83 -3.45
CA GLY A 79 -3.25 -2.94 -4.20
C GLY A 79 -3.12 -2.61 -5.69
N ILE A 80 -1.93 -2.77 -6.26
CA ILE A 80 -1.59 -2.54 -7.68
C ILE A 80 -2.44 -3.34 -8.67
N LEU A 81 -3.10 -4.40 -8.20
CA LEU A 81 -4.01 -5.24 -9.00
C LEU A 81 -5.47 -4.80 -8.81
N GLY A 82 -5.71 -3.59 -8.28
CA GLY A 82 -6.98 -3.12 -7.75
C GLY A 82 -7.23 -3.59 -6.32
N PHE A 83 -8.04 -2.83 -5.58
CA PHE A 83 -8.52 -3.19 -4.24
C PHE A 83 -10.05 -3.14 -4.22
N GLU A 84 -10.65 -4.00 -3.40
CA GLU A 84 -12.10 -4.26 -3.28
C GLU A 84 -12.76 -5.25 -4.24
N TRP A 85 -12.15 -5.64 -5.36
CA TRP A 85 -12.74 -6.69 -6.20
C TRP A 85 -12.62 -8.12 -5.65
N SER A 86 -11.95 -8.32 -4.51
CA SER A 86 -11.70 -9.67 -3.97
C SER A 86 -12.17 -9.89 -2.53
N GLN A 87 -12.83 -8.91 -1.90
CA GLN A 87 -13.25 -8.99 -0.49
C GLN A 87 -14.78 -9.04 -0.29
N GLY A 88 -15.57 -9.12 -1.36
CA GLY A 88 -17.01 -9.39 -1.27
C GLY A 88 -17.85 -8.30 -0.59
N ARG A 89 -17.34 -7.07 -0.47
CA ARG A 89 -18.05 -5.95 0.17
C ARG A 89 -18.33 -4.81 -0.81
N GLY A 90 -18.88 -5.13 -1.98
CA GLY A 90 -19.71 -4.14 -2.67
C GLY A 90 -20.91 -3.79 -1.78
N ARG A 91 -21.49 -2.59 -1.95
CA ARG A 91 -22.69 -2.08 -1.25
C ARG A 91 -23.90 -3.04 -1.31
N LYS A 92 -23.84 -4.09 -2.14
CA LYS A 92 -24.84 -5.17 -2.32
C LYS A 92 -24.24 -6.60 -2.37
N GLY A 93 -23.11 -6.87 -1.74
CA GLY A 93 -22.69 -8.24 -1.38
C GLY A 93 -22.30 -9.21 -2.50
N LYS A 94 -22.22 -8.78 -3.77
CA LYS A 94 -21.62 -9.57 -4.86
C LYS A 94 -20.80 -8.66 -5.77
N LEU A 95 -19.61 -9.13 -6.12
CA LEU A 95 -18.80 -8.52 -7.16
C LEU A 95 -19.55 -8.65 -8.48
N ALA A 96 -19.65 -7.55 -9.23
CA ALA A 96 -20.14 -7.61 -10.60
C ALA A 96 -19.12 -8.29 -11.55
N HIS A 97 -17.83 -8.38 -11.15
CA HIS A 97 -16.77 -8.93 -11.99
C HIS A 97 -16.02 -10.10 -11.32
N PRO A 98 -15.77 -11.20 -12.07
CA PRO A 98 -15.04 -12.37 -11.56
C PRO A 98 -13.53 -12.13 -11.40
N THR A 99 -12.99 -11.07 -12.01
CA THR A 99 -11.59 -10.66 -11.89
C THR A 99 -11.46 -9.14 -11.80
N SER A 100 -10.25 -8.64 -11.51
CA SER A 100 -10.00 -7.21 -11.37
C SER A 100 -10.15 -6.48 -12.71
N PRO A 101 -10.95 -5.39 -12.78
CA PRO A 101 -11.09 -4.58 -13.99
C PRO A 101 -9.77 -4.03 -14.53
N VAL A 102 -8.79 -3.72 -13.66
CA VAL A 102 -7.45 -3.30 -14.10
C VAL A 102 -6.77 -4.39 -14.93
N LEU A 103 -6.92 -5.66 -14.52
CA LEU A 103 -6.33 -6.81 -15.22
C LEU A 103 -7.10 -7.18 -16.51
N GLU A 104 -8.37 -6.78 -16.60
CA GLU A 104 -9.21 -6.99 -17.78
C GLU A 104 -9.15 -5.82 -18.77
N HIS A 105 -8.62 -4.67 -18.36
CA HIS A 105 -8.56 -3.48 -19.20
C HIS A 105 -7.87 -3.77 -20.53
N ARG A 106 -8.47 -3.31 -21.64
CA ARG A 106 -8.00 -3.65 -23.00
C ARG A 106 -6.54 -3.24 -23.21
N ASP A 107 -6.13 -2.10 -22.65
CA ASP A 107 -4.80 -1.52 -22.86
C ASP A 107 -3.77 -2.27 -22.01
N VAL A 108 -4.08 -2.61 -20.76
CA VAL A 108 -3.24 -3.49 -19.93
C VAL A 108 -3.03 -4.85 -20.60
N ARG A 109 -4.10 -5.43 -21.16
CA ARG A 109 -4.02 -6.70 -21.90
C ARG A 109 -3.30 -6.59 -23.24
N ALA A 110 -3.36 -5.45 -23.91
CA ALA A 110 -2.63 -5.20 -25.15
C ALA A 110 -1.12 -5.13 -24.88
N ILE A 111 -0.72 -4.36 -23.85
CA ILE A 111 0.66 -4.25 -23.38
C ILE A 111 1.18 -5.62 -22.93
N ALA A 112 0.39 -6.38 -22.18
CA ALA A 112 0.75 -7.74 -21.78
C ALA A 112 1.04 -8.65 -22.99
N ARG A 113 0.24 -8.54 -24.06
CA ARG A 113 0.46 -9.33 -25.29
C ARG A 113 1.70 -8.88 -26.06
N SER A 114 1.94 -7.58 -26.21
CA SER A 114 3.09 -7.06 -26.97
C SER A 114 4.42 -7.35 -26.26
N THR A 115 4.46 -7.21 -24.94
CA THR A 115 5.66 -7.44 -24.11
C THR A 115 5.87 -8.91 -23.74
N GLY A 116 4.83 -9.75 -23.90
CA GLY A 116 4.79 -11.11 -23.40
C GLY A 116 4.73 -11.22 -21.87
N LEU A 117 4.52 -10.11 -21.16
CA LEU A 117 4.29 -10.09 -19.71
C LEU A 117 2.86 -10.52 -19.38
N SER A 118 2.62 -10.95 -18.14
CA SER A 118 1.23 -11.13 -17.69
C SER A 118 0.63 -9.78 -17.27
N ALA A 119 -0.70 -9.64 -17.31
CA ALA A 119 -1.36 -8.38 -16.89
C ALA A 119 -0.98 -7.94 -15.45
N PRO A 120 -0.87 -8.84 -14.45
CA PRO A 120 -0.31 -8.49 -13.15
C PRO A 120 1.12 -7.94 -13.19
N ASP A 121 1.96 -8.49 -14.07
CA ASP A 121 3.35 -8.05 -14.20
C ASP A 121 3.42 -6.67 -14.85
N VAL A 122 2.56 -6.38 -15.85
CA VAL A 122 2.41 -5.03 -16.41
C VAL A 122 2.05 -4.03 -15.32
N CYS A 123 1.08 -4.37 -14.45
CA CYS A 123 0.71 -3.51 -13.31
C CYS A 123 1.86 -3.33 -12.32
N ALA A 124 2.65 -4.38 -12.06
CA ALA A 124 3.84 -4.30 -11.21
C ALA A 124 4.91 -3.39 -11.83
N LYS A 125 5.22 -3.58 -13.12
CA LYS A 125 6.21 -2.79 -13.85
C LYS A 125 5.85 -1.32 -13.93
N PHE A 126 4.56 -1.01 -14.07
CA PHE A 126 4.06 0.36 -14.02
C PHE A 126 4.55 1.12 -12.78
N PHE A 127 4.48 0.53 -11.59
CA PHE A 127 4.95 1.19 -10.36
C PHE A 127 6.46 1.08 -10.17
N LEU A 128 7.04 -0.10 -10.42
CA LEU A 128 8.46 -0.36 -10.23
C LEU A 128 9.35 0.55 -11.10
N GLN A 129 9.00 0.75 -12.38
CA GLN A 129 9.75 1.62 -13.29
C GLN A 129 9.70 3.10 -12.90
N GLN A 130 8.71 3.51 -12.11
CA GLN A 130 8.61 4.87 -11.57
C GLN A 130 9.39 5.05 -10.26
N GLY A 131 10.13 4.02 -9.82
CA GLY A 131 10.91 4.01 -8.59
C GLY A 131 10.09 3.72 -7.32
N MET A 132 8.87 3.20 -7.47
CA MET A 132 8.02 2.88 -6.33
C MET A 132 8.19 1.41 -5.92
N ALA A 133 8.34 1.15 -4.63
CA ALA A 133 8.26 -0.20 -4.10
C ALA A 133 6.82 -0.70 -4.19
N ILE A 134 6.62 -2.01 -4.30
CA ILE A 134 5.27 -2.60 -4.38
C ILE A 134 5.05 -3.65 -3.29
N ILE A 135 3.81 -3.79 -2.84
CA ILE A 135 3.32 -4.90 -2.04
C ILE A 135 2.29 -5.67 -2.86
N ILE A 136 2.60 -6.93 -3.15
CA ILE A 136 1.65 -7.89 -3.71
C ILE A 136 1.47 -9.01 -2.68
N SER A 137 0.22 -9.33 -2.34
CA SER A 137 -0.09 -10.40 -1.39
C SER A 137 -0.94 -11.50 -2.02
N SER A 138 -0.75 -12.73 -1.55
CA SER A 138 -1.61 -13.86 -1.88
C SER A 138 -1.57 -14.90 -0.78
N ARG A 139 -2.68 -15.62 -0.59
CA ARG A 139 -2.73 -16.80 0.30
C ARG A 139 -2.27 -18.09 -0.40
N ARG A 140 -2.03 -18.04 -1.71
CA ARG A 140 -1.63 -19.22 -2.49
C ARG A 140 -0.14 -19.14 -2.84
N PRO A 141 0.71 -20.05 -2.36
CA PRO A 141 2.16 -19.97 -2.53
C PRO A 141 2.62 -19.90 -4.00
N GLU A 142 1.92 -20.56 -4.91
CA GLU A 142 2.22 -20.53 -6.35
C GLU A 142 2.02 -19.14 -6.95
N ARG A 143 1.04 -18.37 -6.46
CA ARG A 143 0.80 -16.99 -6.90
C ARG A 143 1.88 -16.06 -6.35
N VAL A 144 2.35 -16.28 -5.12
CA VAL A 144 3.46 -15.51 -4.53
C VAL A 144 4.74 -15.71 -5.35
N ARG A 145 5.10 -16.97 -5.68
CA ARG A 145 6.26 -17.27 -6.51
C ARG A 145 6.17 -16.63 -7.89
N ARG A 146 4.99 -16.69 -8.53
CA ARG A 146 4.76 -16.06 -9.83
C ARG A 146 4.89 -14.54 -9.77
N ALA A 147 4.29 -13.90 -8.77
CA ALA A 147 4.39 -12.45 -8.59
C ALA A 147 5.84 -11.99 -8.38
N LEU A 148 6.62 -12.75 -7.60
CA LEU A 148 8.04 -12.47 -7.40
C LEU A 148 8.83 -12.61 -8.71
N ALA A 149 8.61 -13.68 -9.46
CA ALA A 149 9.27 -13.89 -10.75
C ALA A 149 8.92 -12.80 -11.77
N GLY A 150 7.65 -12.40 -11.86
CA GLY A 150 7.21 -11.34 -12.77
C GLY A 150 7.73 -9.96 -12.39
N ALA A 151 7.80 -9.64 -11.10
CA ALA A 151 8.43 -8.41 -10.63
C ALA A 151 9.92 -8.34 -10.99
N ALA A 152 10.63 -9.48 -10.88
CA ALA A 152 12.05 -9.63 -11.19
C ALA A 152 12.36 -9.83 -12.68
N ASP A 153 11.35 -9.96 -13.54
CA ASP A 153 11.53 -10.16 -14.98
C ASP A 153 12.31 -8.99 -15.59
N ALA A 154 13.26 -9.27 -16.50
CA ALA A 154 14.10 -8.22 -17.09
C ALA A 154 13.35 -7.33 -18.09
N ARG A 155 12.19 -7.78 -18.60
CA ARG A 155 11.38 -7.01 -19.53
C ARG A 155 10.82 -5.76 -18.86
N SER A 156 10.72 -4.69 -19.64
CA SER A 156 10.21 -3.39 -19.23
C SER A 156 9.11 -2.92 -20.17
N LEU A 157 8.31 -2.00 -19.67
CA LEU A 157 7.38 -1.18 -20.44
C LEU A 157 8.15 -0.02 -21.06
N ASP A 158 7.90 0.27 -22.33
CA ASP A 158 8.48 1.47 -22.96
C ASP A 158 7.72 2.75 -22.57
N ASP A 159 8.19 3.90 -23.04
CA ASP A 159 7.59 5.19 -22.70
C ASP A 159 6.13 5.30 -23.19
N ALA A 160 5.79 4.65 -24.31
CA ALA A 160 4.45 4.67 -24.87
C ALA A 160 3.48 3.79 -24.06
N ASP A 161 3.93 2.60 -23.64
CA ASP A 161 3.22 1.73 -22.71
C ASP A 161 2.97 2.45 -21.37
N MET A 162 4.01 3.10 -20.83
CA MET A 162 3.92 3.86 -19.59
C MET A 162 2.94 5.04 -19.70
N ALA A 163 2.97 5.79 -20.80
CA ALA A 163 2.01 6.87 -21.06
C ALA A 163 0.58 6.33 -21.16
N THR A 164 0.39 5.24 -21.91
CA THR A 164 -0.92 4.58 -22.05
C THR A 164 -1.50 4.18 -20.69
N LEU A 165 -0.67 3.65 -19.79
CA LEU A 165 -1.12 3.29 -18.44
C LEU A 165 -1.42 4.51 -17.56
N GLN A 166 -0.71 5.62 -17.73
CA GLN A 166 -0.99 6.88 -17.02
C GLN A 166 -2.33 7.48 -17.45
N ASP A 167 -2.70 7.34 -18.73
CA ASP A 167 -3.96 7.83 -19.29
C ASP A 167 -5.19 7.03 -18.79
N LEU A 168 -4.98 5.92 -18.08
CA LEU A 168 -6.07 5.17 -17.46
C LEU A 168 -6.60 5.81 -16.17
N GLN A 169 -5.98 6.89 -15.70
CA GLN A 169 -6.42 7.62 -14.52
C GLN A 169 -7.90 8.02 -14.63
N GLY A 170 -8.71 7.63 -13.63
CA GLY A 170 -10.13 7.96 -13.57
C GLY A 170 -11.03 7.10 -14.46
N PHE A 171 -10.51 6.01 -15.05
CA PHE A 171 -11.29 5.09 -15.88
C PHE A 171 -12.49 4.48 -15.13
N LEU A 172 -12.36 4.22 -13.83
CA LEU A 172 -13.49 3.88 -12.97
C LEU A 172 -13.78 5.08 -12.06
N ASP A 173 -15.05 5.48 -12.02
CA ASP A 173 -15.47 6.57 -11.14
C ASP A 173 -15.19 6.21 -9.68
N SER A 174 -14.60 7.18 -9.02
CA SER A 174 -14.20 7.26 -7.62
C SER A 174 -15.29 6.89 -6.61
N SER A 175 -16.56 6.75 -7.02
CA SER A 175 -17.66 6.31 -6.15
C SER A 175 -17.52 4.85 -5.64
N LEU A 176 -16.56 4.10 -6.17
CA LEU A 176 -16.07 2.81 -5.64
C LEU A 176 -14.81 2.93 -4.75
N HIS A 177 -14.34 4.14 -4.41
CA HIS A 177 -13.36 4.38 -3.34
C HIS A 177 -14.02 4.13 -1.97
N ILE A 178 -14.35 2.88 -1.64
CA ILE A 178 -14.42 2.46 -0.23
C ILE A 178 -13.00 2.09 0.22
N GLN A 179 -12.03 2.94 -0.13
CA GLN A 179 -10.74 2.93 0.50
C GLN A 179 -10.57 4.24 1.20
N ALA A 180 -10.47 4.15 2.53
CA ALA A 180 -9.41 4.82 3.25
C ALA A 180 -9.38 6.35 3.11
N SER A 181 -10.46 7.00 2.65
CA SER A 181 -10.57 8.43 2.76
C SER A 181 -10.44 8.78 4.25
N PRO A 182 -9.89 9.96 4.60
CA PRO A 182 -9.92 10.42 5.98
C PRO A 182 -11.31 10.28 6.60
N ASP A 183 -12.37 10.45 5.81
CA ASP A 183 -13.77 10.23 6.22
C ASP A 183 -14.12 8.75 6.46
N PHE A 184 -13.65 7.82 5.62
CA PHE A 184 -13.79 6.37 5.84
C PHE A 184 -13.12 5.94 7.16
N TYR A 185 -11.91 6.43 7.44
CA TYR A 185 -11.22 6.14 8.70
C TYR A 185 -11.81 6.87 9.90
N ARG A 186 -12.37 8.08 9.71
CA ARG A 186 -13.15 8.79 10.73
C ARG A 186 -14.40 7.98 11.13
N GLY A 187 -14.92 7.11 10.26
CA GLY A 187 -15.97 6.15 10.60
C GLY A 187 -15.47 4.89 11.35
N MET A 188 -14.20 4.51 11.21
CA MET A 188 -13.62 3.30 11.82
C MET A 188 -13.14 3.47 13.27
N ILE A 189 -12.91 4.70 13.72
CA ILE A 189 -12.51 5.04 15.11
C ILE A 189 -13.59 4.75 16.18
N GLY A 190 -14.75 4.18 15.78
CA GLY A 190 -15.85 3.78 16.65
C GLY A 190 -15.78 2.35 17.22
N PHE A 191 -14.75 1.55 16.91
CA PHE A 191 -14.58 0.25 17.56
C PHE A 191 -14.07 0.43 19.01
N ASP A 192 -14.87 -0.01 19.96
CA ASP A 192 -14.57 0.11 21.38
C ASP A 192 -13.70 -1.09 21.83
N THR A 193 -12.44 -0.81 22.13
CA THR A 193 -11.45 -1.82 22.55
C THR A 193 -11.51 -2.12 24.06
N TYR A 194 -12.48 -1.54 24.78
CA TYR A 194 -12.57 -1.62 26.24
C TYR A 194 -13.17 -2.93 26.79
N GLU A 195 -13.77 -3.78 25.97
CA GLU A 195 -14.19 -5.14 26.40
C GLU A 195 -13.08 -6.20 26.27
N LEU A 196 -11.81 -5.81 26.18
CA LEU A 196 -10.72 -6.70 26.53
C LEU A 196 -10.42 -6.53 28.02
N HIS A 197 -11.25 -7.16 28.85
CA HIS A 197 -10.94 -7.37 30.25
C HIS A 197 -9.55 -8.01 30.37
N LEU A 198 -8.56 -7.23 30.78
CA LEU A 198 -7.25 -7.70 31.21
C LEU A 198 -7.39 -8.37 32.58
N GLY A 199 -8.10 -9.51 32.59
CA GLY A 199 -8.02 -10.50 33.65
C GLY A 199 -6.69 -11.23 33.50
N CYS A 200 -5.77 -10.96 34.40
CA CYS A 200 -4.51 -11.66 34.53
C CYS A 200 -4.77 -13.18 34.67
N SER A 201 -4.59 -13.92 33.59
CA SER A 201 -4.26 -15.34 33.64
C SER A 201 -3.51 -15.71 32.36
N GLN A 202 -2.43 -16.44 32.58
CA GLN A 202 -1.44 -16.89 31.62
C GLN A 202 -2.07 -17.64 30.42
N ARG A 203 -1.43 -17.43 29.25
CA ARG A 203 -1.55 -18.14 27.96
C ARG A 203 -2.67 -17.64 27.04
N HIS A 204 -2.25 -17.22 25.83
CA HIS A 204 -3.05 -16.70 24.71
C HIS A 204 -3.34 -15.20 24.71
N PHE A 205 -2.28 -14.39 24.75
CA PHE A 205 -2.30 -13.07 24.10
C PHE A 205 -2.55 -13.32 22.60
N SER A 206 -3.74 -12.97 22.08
CA SER A 206 -4.11 -13.24 20.70
C SER A 206 -3.28 -12.37 19.75
N ILE A 207 -2.18 -12.94 19.27
CA ILE A 207 -1.23 -12.45 18.27
C ILE A 207 -1.93 -11.85 17.03
N ARG A 208 -3.21 -12.15 16.77
CA ARG A 208 -3.96 -11.68 15.60
C ARG A 208 -4.29 -10.19 15.58
N LEU A 209 -4.54 -9.53 16.72
CA LEU A 209 -4.91 -8.11 16.73
C LEU A 209 -3.68 -7.20 16.71
N LEU A 210 -2.63 -7.62 17.41
CA LEU A 210 -1.30 -7.01 17.33
C LEU A 210 -0.73 -7.17 15.91
N LEU A 211 -0.97 -8.31 15.25
CA LEU A 211 -0.62 -8.49 13.84
C LEU A 211 -1.37 -7.54 12.90
N ILE A 212 -2.61 -7.09 13.17
CA ILE A 212 -3.33 -6.20 12.23
C ILE A 212 -2.79 -4.75 12.30
N LEU A 213 -2.30 -4.33 13.47
CA LEU A 213 -1.61 -3.05 13.65
C LEU A 213 -0.09 -3.14 13.35
N LEU A 214 0.56 -4.30 13.52
CA LEU A 214 1.95 -4.58 13.11
C LEU A 214 2.09 -5.21 11.72
N LEU A 215 1.01 -5.44 10.96
CA LEU A 215 1.09 -6.02 9.60
C LEU A 215 1.73 -5.06 8.58
N PHE A 216 2.08 -3.85 9.03
CA PHE A 216 2.89 -2.88 8.29
C PHE A 216 4.27 -2.66 8.96
N VAL A 217 4.84 -3.66 9.64
CA VAL A 217 6.29 -3.70 9.85
C VAL A 217 6.94 -4.08 8.52
N VAL A 218 7.46 -3.07 7.83
CA VAL A 218 8.28 -3.24 6.63
C VAL A 218 9.59 -3.93 7.04
N VAL A 219 9.69 -5.24 6.85
CA VAL A 219 10.99 -5.92 6.75
C VAL A 219 11.46 -5.74 5.30
N LEU A 220 12.21 -4.67 5.07
CA LEU A 220 12.86 -4.41 3.80
C LEU A 220 14.06 -5.35 3.67
N PHE A 221 13.94 -6.43 2.89
CA PHE A 221 15.10 -7.13 2.34
C PHE A 221 15.48 -6.39 1.04
N LEU A 222 16.34 -5.39 1.16
CA LEU A 222 17.01 -4.79 0.00
C LEU A 222 18.02 -5.81 -0.54
N LEU A 223 17.68 -6.45 -1.66
CA LEU A 223 18.68 -7.01 -2.57
C LEU A 223 19.24 -5.84 -3.39
N PHE A 224 20.20 -5.10 -2.82
CA PHE A 224 21.15 -4.36 -3.64
C PHE A 224 22.19 -5.38 -4.13
N LEU A 225 22.04 -5.82 -5.38
CA LEU A 225 23.15 -6.32 -6.18
C LEU A 225 23.70 -5.13 -6.98
N PHE A 226 24.69 -4.47 -6.38
CA PHE A 226 25.80 -3.82 -7.07
C PHE A 226 27.05 -4.07 -6.25
#